data_AF-A0A1G6JPK6-F1
#
_entry.id   AF-A0A1G6JPK6-F1
#
_cell.length_a   1.000
_cell.length_b   1.000
_cell.length_c   1.000
_cell.angle_alpha   90.00
_cell.angle_beta   90.00
_cell.angle_gamma   90.00
#
_symmetry.space_group_name_H-M   'P 1'
#
loop_
_entity.id
_entity.type
_entity.pdbx_description
1 polymer ?
#
loop_
_entity_poly.entity_id
_entity_poly.type
_entity_poly.pdbx_seq_one_letter_code
_entity_poly.pdbx_strand_id
1 'polypeptide(L)' 'MNHFVTPQLFISKQAKQLGLELIHDFCIQRTARLAFFLDVNPTFNGHQAIFIWVEHHLQANPHAELCDLHRAFTRCVPEY' A
#
# COMPACT_ATOMS: atom_id res chain seq x y z
N MET A 1 -23.83 -10.43 -19.87
CA MET A 1 -22.65 -10.78 -19.04
C MET A 1 -21.99 -9.48 -18.61
N ASN A 2 -22.05 -9.13 -17.33
CA ASN A 2 -21.31 -7.98 -16.82
C ASN A 2 -19.84 -8.39 -16.75
N HIS A 3 -19.03 -7.89 -17.68
CA HIS A 3 -17.57 -7.93 -17.55
C HIS A 3 -17.23 -7.07 -16.32
N PHE A 4 -17.03 -7.69 -15.17
CA PHE A 4 -16.39 -7.03 -14.05
C PHE A 4 -14.93 -6.79 -14.47
N VAL A 5 -14.66 -5.61 -15.01
CA VAL A 5 -13.29 -5.13 -15.16
C VAL A 5 -12.76 -4.97 -13.74
N THR A 6 -11.85 -5.85 -13.34
CA THR A 6 -11.07 -5.64 -12.13
C THR A 6 -10.38 -4.30 -12.30
N PRO A 7 -10.63 -3.29 -11.45
CA PRO A 7 -9.94 -2.02 -11.55
C PRO A 7 -8.43 -2.31 -11.48
N GLN A 8 -7.73 -2.06 -12.59
CA GLN A 8 -6.29 -2.19 -12.63
C GLN A 8 -5.73 -1.01 -11.86
N LEU A 9 -5.11 -1.30 -10.72
CA LEU A 9 -4.28 -0.31 -10.04
C LEU A 9 -3.05 -0.10 -10.93
N PHE A 10 -2.85 1.14 -11.39
CA PHE A 10 -1.65 1.52 -12.12
C PHE A 10 -0.48 1.66 -11.13
N ILE A 11 0.10 0.51 -10.78
CA ILE A 11 1.24 0.41 -9.84
C ILE A 11 2.49 -0.05 -10.58
N SER A 12 3.62 0.57 -10.27
CA SER A 12 4.91 0.17 -10.80
C SER A 12 5.30 -1.23 -10.29
N LYS A 13 6.19 -1.92 -11.03
CA LYS A 13 6.72 -3.22 -10.58
C LYS A 13 7.44 -3.11 -9.24
N GLN A 14 8.17 -2.02 -9.04
CA GLN A 14 8.87 -1.72 -7.79
C GLN A 14 7.88 -1.52 -6.63
N ALA A 15 6.84 -0.70 -6.82
CA ALA A 15 5.81 -0.51 -5.79
C ALA A 15 5.10 -1.82 -5.43
N LYS A 16 4.81 -2.66 -6.43
CA LYS A 16 4.21 -3.97 -6.21
C LYS A 16 5.12 -4.89 -5.39
N GLN A 17 6.41 -4.93 -5.70
CA GLN A 17 7.38 -5.75 -4.96
C GLN A 17 7.50 -5.29 -3.51
N LEU A 18 7.82 -4.01 -3.30
CA LEU A 18 8.00 -3.46 -1.95
C LEU A 18 6.70 -3.51 -1.13
N GLY A 19 5.54 -3.30 -1.77
CA GLY A 19 4.25 -3.45 -1.12
C GLY A 19 3.95 -4.89 -0.68
N LEU A 20 4.39 -5.90 -1.43
CA LEU A 20 4.25 -7.31 -1.03
C LEU A 20 5.14 -7.63 0.18
N GLU A 21 6.37 -7.13 0.19
CA GLU A 21 7.31 -7.27 1.31
C GLU A 21 6.71 -6.61 2.57
N LEU A 22 6.18 -5.39 2.44
CA LEU A 22 5.52 -4.68 3.55
C LEU A 22 4.26 -5.41 4.07
N ILE A 23 3.43 -5.95 3.17
CA ILE A 23 2.25 -6.75 3.54
C ILE A 23 2.67 -7.98 4.35
N HIS A 24 3.74 -8.65 3.93
CA HIS A 24 4.27 -9.82 4.61
C HIS A 24 4.80 -9.45 6.00
N ASP A 25 5.67 -8.43 6.08
CA ASP A 25 6.37 -8.08 7.31
C ASP A 25 5.44 -7.57 8.42
N PHE A 26 4.36 -6.89 8.04
CA PHE A 26 3.34 -6.42 8.97
C PHE A 26 2.10 -7.34 9.07
N CYS A 27 2.13 -8.51 8.41
CA CYS A 27 1.00 -9.46 8.38
C CYS A 27 -0.33 -8.80 7.98
N ILE A 28 -0.31 -7.89 7.01
CA ILE A 28 -1.46 -7.08 6.63
C ILE A 28 -2.55 -7.96 6.00
N GLN A 29 -3.73 -7.95 6.60
CA GLN A 29 -4.91 -8.62 6.06
C GLN A 29 -5.60 -7.75 5.00
N ARG A 30 -6.22 -8.39 4.00
CA ARG A 30 -7.06 -7.67 3.01
C ARG A 30 -8.20 -6.89 3.65
N THR A 31 -8.73 -7.37 4.77
CA THR A 31 -9.82 -6.74 5.53
C THR A 31 -9.35 -5.57 6.39
N ALA A 32 -8.04 -5.31 6.49
CA ALA A 32 -7.51 -4.21 7.28
C ALA A 32 -7.96 -2.86 6.68
N ARG A 33 -8.52 -1.98 7.51
CA ARG A 33 -9.02 -0.65 7.11
C ARG A 33 -7.89 0.39 7.00
N LEU A 34 -6.78 0.00 6.37
CA LEU A 34 -5.57 0.83 6.28
C LEU A 34 -5.76 2.10 5.45
N ALA A 35 -6.71 2.10 4.51
CA ALA A 35 -6.93 3.24 3.63
C ALA A 35 -7.15 4.57 4.39
N PHE A 36 -7.78 4.51 5.57
CA PHE A 36 -8.00 5.69 6.43
C PHE A 36 -6.72 6.24 7.06
N PHE A 37 -5.75 5.37 7.35
CA PHE A 37 -4.49 5.75 7.99
C PHE A 37 -3.42 6.17 6.96
N LEU A 38 -3.52 5.61 5.75
CA LEU A 38 -2.56 5.84 4.68
C LEU A 38 -2.93 7.01 3.75
N ASP A 39 -4.02 7.72 4.05
CA ASP A 39 -4.56 8.82 3.23
C ASP A 39 -4.73 8.43 1.75
N VAL A 40 -5.31 7.24 1.53
CA VAL A 40 -5.67 6.74 0.19
C VAL A 40 -7.18 6.50 0.11
N ASN A 41 -7.70 6.23 -1.09
CA ASN A 41 -9.13 6.05 -1.30
C ASN A 41 -9.74 5.04 -0.29
N PRO A 42 -10.71 5.44 0.56
CA PRO A 42 -11.26 4.59 1.61
C PRO A 42 -11.93 3.29 1.14
N THR A 43 -12.23 3.16 -0.15
CA THR A 43 -12.82 1.95 -0.74
C THR A 43 -11.79 0.85 -0.99
N PHE A 44 -10.50 1.17 -0.94
CA PHE A 44 -9.44 0.18 -1.08
C PHE A 44 -9.38 -0.75 0.12
N ASN A 45 -9.25 -2.05 -0.18
CA ASN A 45 -8.94 -3.05 0.83
C ASN A 45 -7.49 -2.85 1.35
N GLY A 46 -7.12 -3.54 2.43
CA GLY A 46 -5.82 -3.35 3.07
C GLY A 46 -4.63 -3.52 2.13
N HIS A 47 -4.66 -4.49 1.21
CA HIS A 47 -3.57 -4.70 0.25
C HIS A 47 -3.54 -3.62 -0.83
N GLN A 48 -4.70 -3.26 -1.37
CA GLN A 48 -4.81 -2.18 -2.35
C GLN A 48 -4.33 -0.85 -1.77
N ALA A 49 -4.67 -0.58 -0.51
CA ALA A 49 -4.24 0.61 0.20
C ALA A 49 -2.71 0.66 0.34
N ILE A 50 -2.07 -0.46 0.71
CA ILE A 50 -0.61 -0.56 0.75
C ILE A 50 0.01 -0.29 -0.63
N PHE A 51 -0.47 -0.94 -1.69
CA PHE A 51 0.14 -0.77 -3.01
C PHE A 51 0.06 0.68 -3.52
N ILE A 52 -1.08 1.36 -3.30
CA ILE A 52 -1.24 2.76 -3.71
C ILE A 52 -0.38 3.68 -2.84
N TRP A 53 -0.33 3.43 -1.54
CA TRP A 53 0.50 4.20 -0.63
C TRP A 53 2.00 4.07 -0.96
N VAL A 54 2.49 2.86 -1.25
CA VAL A 54 3.87 2.64 -1.68
C VAL A 54 4.16 3.34 -3.01
N GLU A 55 3.25 3.27 -3.99
CA GLU A 55 3.40 3.97 -5.26
C GLU A 55 3.52 5.49 -5.05
N HIS A 56 2.65 6.10 -4.24
CA HIS A 56 2.76 7.53 -3.91
C HIS A 56 4.09 7.87 -3.22
N HIS A 57 4.56 7.02 -2.31
CA HIS A 57 5.85 7.21 -1.64
C HIS A 57 7.03 7.16 -2.60
N LEU A 58 7.03 6.23 -3.56
CA LEU A 58 8.06 6.14 -4.60
C LEU A 58 8.00 7.29 -5.60
N GLN A 59 6.81 7.83 -5.87
CA GLN A 59 6.69 9.05 -6.70
C GLN A 59 7.32 10.27 -6.00
N ALA A 60 7.21 10.36 -4.68
CA ALA A 60 7.85 11.42 -3.90
C ALA A 60 9.35 11.18 -3.67
N ASN A 61 9.76 9.91 -3.55
CA ASN A 61 11.16 9.49 -3.40
C ASN A 61 11.44 8.19 -4.18
N PRO A 62 11.89 8.27 -5.45
CA PRO A 62 12.08 7.10 -6.31
C PRO A 62 13.13 6.10 -5.82
N HIS A 63 14.03 6.54 -4.94
CA HIS A 63 15.10 5.73 -4.37
C HIS A 63 14.78 5.20 -2.97
N ALA A 64 13.54 5.38 -2.49
CA ALA A 64 13.14 4.85 -1.19
C ALA A 64 13.29 3.32 -1.16
N GLU A 65 13.91 2.83 -0.10
CA GLU A 65 14.08 1.41 0.15
C GLU A 65 13.01 0.88 1.12
N LEU A 66 12.95 -0.45 1.29
CA LEU A 66 12.00 -1.08 2.21
C LEU A 66 12.09 -0.49 3.63
N CYS A 67 13.30 -0.22 4.13
CA CYS A 67 13.52 0.38 5.46
C CYS A 67 12.88 1.77 5.60
N ASP A 68 12.90 2.58 4.54
CA ASP A 68 12.24 3.89 4.53
C ASP A 68 10.72 3.73 4.59
N LEU A 69 10.19 2.77 3.82
CA LEU A 69 8.76 2.44 3.80
C LEU A 69 8.30 1.87 5.13
N HIS A 70 9.07 1.00 5.79
CA HIS A 70 8.77 0.52 7.14
C HIS A 70 8.62 1.68 8.11
N ARG A 71 9.61 2.57 8.14
CA ARG A 71 9.61 3.74 9.03
C ARG A 71 8.44 4.68 8.73
N ALA A 72 8.14 4.93 7.47
CA ALA A 72 7.02 5.77 7.06
C ALA A 72 5.68 5.12 7.44
N PHE A 73 5.53 3.82 7.18
CA PHE A 73 4.31 3.08 7.47
C PHE A 73 3.99 3.09 8.96
N THR A 74 4.97 2.80 9.83
CA THR A 74 4.80 2.83 11.29
C THR A 74 4.39 4.21 11.82
N ARG A 75 4.72 5.31 11.12
CA ARG A 75 4.26 6.66 11.49
C ARG A 75 2.82 6.95 11.07
N CYS A 76 2.31 6.24 10.06
CA CYS A 76 0.94 6.40 9.58
C CYS A 76 -0.07 5.60 10.41
N VAL A 77 0.32 4.44 10.93
CA VAL A 77 -0.57 3.60 11.73
C VAL A 77 -0.34 3.85 13.23
N PRO A 78 -1.41 4.03 14.03
CA PRO A 78 -1.26 4.23 15.47
C PRO A 78 -0.66 2.98 16.13
N GLU A 79 0.24 3.21 17.09
CA GLU A 79 0.70 2.18 18.02
C GLU A 79 -0.47 1.76 18.91
N TYR A 80 -0.62 0.45 19.15
CA TYR A 80 -1.60 -0.09 20.11
C TYR A 80 -1.15 0.17 21.54
#